data_AF-A6N1H2-F1
#
_entry.id   AF-A6N1H2-F1
#
_cell.length_a   1.000
_cell.length_b   1.000
_cell.length_c   1.000
_cell.angle_alpha   90.00
_cell.angle_beta   90.00
_cell.angle_gamma   90.00
#
_symmetry.space_group_name_H-M   'P 1'
#
loop_
_entity.id
_entity.type
_entity.pdbx_description
1 polymer ?
#
loop_
_entity_poly.entity_id
_entity_poly.type
_entity_poly.pdbx_seq_one_letter_code
_entity_poly.pdbx_strand_id
1 'polypeptide(L)'
;AGFTLPGVDVDRYTVKYNSGLELVEHLRAMGETNALFQRNPILKKDTALATAAIYQSMFGLEDGTVPATFQVIYMTGWKEHPSQQKAKRRGSATLSFSDLQKQFGSSQN
;
A
#
# COMPACT_ATOMS: atom_id res chain seq x y z
N ALA A 1 8.61 -0.32 -19.80
CA ALA A 1 8.33 -1.63 -19.19
C ALA A 1 7.27 -2.33 -20.05
N GLY A 2 7.53 -3.56 -20.50
CA GLY A 2 6.67 -4.31 -21.44
C GLY A 2 5.99 -5.52 -20.79
N PHE A 3 5.44 -5.33 -19.60
CA PHE A 3 4.75 -6.39 -18.86
C PHE A 3 3.27 -6.48 -19.25
N THR A 4 2.72 -7.68 -19.14
CA THR A 4 1.30 -7.99 -19.38
C THR A 4 0.58 -8.32 -18.09
N LEU A 5 -0.75 -8.25 -18.15
CA LEU A 5 -1.65 -8.49 -17.01
C LEU A 5 -1.20 -7.68 -15.78
N PRO A 6 -1.06 -6.34 -15.90
CA PRO A 6 -0.64 -5.52 -14.78
C PRO A 6 -1.73 -5.56 -13.69
N GLY A 7 -1.34 -5.94 -12.49
CA GLY A 7 -2.16 -5.86 -11.29
C GLY A 7 -1.55 -4.83 -10.34
N VAL A 8 -2.36 -3.88 -9.90
CA VAL A 8 -1.98 -2.92 -8.86
C VAL A 8 -2.93 -3.09 -7.70
N ASP A 9 -2.37 -3.30 -6.52
CA ASP A 9 -3.10 -3.40 -5.27
C ASP A 9 -2.46 -2.49 -4.21
N VAL A 10 -3.26 -2.00 -3.26
CA VAL A 10 -2.80 -1.03 -2.26
C VAL A 10 -3.34 -1.41 -0.89
N ASP A 11 -2.43 -1.79 0.00
CA ASP A 11 -2.73 -2.03 1.40
C ASP A 11 -2.42 -0.78 2.23
N ARG A 12 -3.34 -0.43 3.14
CA ARG A 12 -3.19 0.70 4.06
C ARG A 12 -3.30 0.21 5.50
N TYR A 13 -2.28 0.53 6.29
CA TYR A 13 -2.26 0.20 7.72
C TYR A 13 -1.90 1.43 8.56
N THR A 14 -2.60 1.60 9.67
CA THR A 14 -2.33 2.66 10.64
C THR A 14 -1.73 2.04 11.89
N VAL A 15 -0.52 2.47 12.25
CA VAL A 15 0.22 2.01 13.42
C VAL A 15 0.28 3.14 14.43
N LYS A 16 0.09 2.83 15.71
CA LYS A 16 0.20 3.78 16.82
C LYS A 16 1.58 3.66 17.45
N TYR A 17 2.24 4.79 17.70
CA TYR A 17 3.55 4.88 18.37
C TYR A 17 3.40 5.64 19.68
N ASN A 18 4.22 5.37 20.69
CA ASN A 18 4.11 6.07 21.97
C ASN A 18 4.60 7.52 21.90
N SER A 19 5.47 7.83 20.93
CA SER A 19 5.95 9.19 20.71
C SER A 19 6.38 9.41 19.25
N GLY A 20 6.47 10.68 18.86
CA GLY A 20 7.04 11.04 17.55
C GLY A 20 8.50 10.63 17.37
N LEU A 21 9.27 10.45 18.46
CA LEU A 21 10.66 9.98 18.38
C LEU A 21 10.74 8.50 17.98
N GLU A 22 9.90 7.64 18.58
CA GLU A 22 9.81 6.22 18.20
C GLU A 22 9.41 6.06 16.73
N LEU A 23 8.47 6.88 16.25
CA LEU A 23 8.09 6.91 14.83
C LEU A 23 9.30 7.23 13.94
N VAL A 24 10.06 8.27 14.27
CA VAL A 24 11.25 8.67 13.48
C VAL A 24 12.33 7.58 13.49
N GLU A 25 12.56 6.92 14.63
CA GLU A 25 13.47 5.78 14.72
C GLU A 25 13.04 4.61 13.84
N HIS A 26 11.74 4.28 13.85
CA HIS A 26 11.21 3.22 13.00
C HIS A 26 11.33 3.56 11.50
N LEU A 27 11.00 4.80 11.08
CA LEU A 27 11.19 5.25 9.70
C LEU A 27 12.65 5.15 9.26
N ARG A 28 13.61 5.49 10.15
CA ARG A 28 15.03 5.34 9.86
C ARG A 28 15.41 3.87 9.67
N ALA A 29 14.89 2.97 10.50
CA ALA A 29 15.12 1.54 10.35
C ALA A 29 14.52 0.96 9.05
N MET A 30 13.40 1.52 8.58
CA MET A 30 12.79 1.20 7.29
C MET A 30 13.57 1.75 6.08
N GLY A 31 14.58 2.60 6.30
CA GLY A 31 15.34 3.23 5.23
C GLY A 31 14.71 4.52 4.68
N GLU A 32 13.63 5.01 5.29
CA GLU A 32 12.88 6.22 4.91
C GLU A 32 13.59 7.52 5.34
N THR A 33 14.92 7.55 5.19
CA THR A 33 15.73 8.74 5.47
C THR A 33 15.79 9.66 4.25
N ASN A 34 16.03 10.94 4.49
CA ASN A 34 16.10 11.94 3.43
C ASN A 34 17.21 11.61 2.40
N ALA A 35 16.80 11.33 1.15
CA ALA A 35 17.68 10.95 0.04
C ALA A 35 18.25 12.14 -0.77
N LEU A 36 17.96 13.39 -0.37
CA LEU A 36 18.44 14.58 -1.09
C LEU A 36 19.95 14.77 -0.91
N PHE A 37 20.64 15.10 -2.00
CA PHE A 37 22.08 15.37 -2.00
C PHE A 37 22.47 16.57 -1.13
N GLN A 38 21.66 17.64 -1.13
CA GLN A 38 21.92 18.87 -0.37
C GLN A 38 21.29 18.86 1.03
N ARG A 39 21.08 17.68 1.63
CA ARG A 39 20.52 17.58 2.98
C ARG A 39 21.50 18.10 4.02
N ASN A 40 20.97 18.66 5.11
CA ASN A 40 21.77 18.88 6.30
C ASN A 40 22.09 17.51 6.95
N PRO A 41 23.37 17.12 7.12
CA PRO A 41 23.72 15.83 7.69
C PRO A 41 23.42 15.73 9.19
N ILE A 42 23.34 16.86 9.90
CA ILE A 42 23.19 16.90 11.36
C ILE A 42 21.86 17.57 11.72
N LEU A 43 21.05 16.86 12.50
CA LEU A 43 19.85 17.42 13.12
C LEU A 43 20.20 17.99 14.50
N LYS A 44 19.82 19.25 14.75
CA LYS A 44 19.99 19.87 16.08
C LYS A 44 19.01 19.24 17.08
N LYS A 45 19.47 19.03 18.32
CA LYS A 45 18.68 18.44 19.40
C LYS A 45 17.41 19.24 19.70
N ASP A 46 17.52 20.57 19.78
CA ASP A 46 16.39 21.45 20.06
C ASP A 46 15.31 21.37 18.98
N THR A 47 15.73 21.26 17.71
CA THR A 47 14.81 21.04 16.59
C THR A 47 14.12 19.69 16.70
N ALA A 48 14.84 18.62 17.04
CA ALA A 48 14.22 17.30 17.23
C ALA A 48 13.18 17.30 18.37
N LEU A 49 13.50 17.94 19.50
CA LEU A 49 12.59 18.07 20.64
C LEU A 49 11.37 18.92 20.30
N ALA A 50 11.56 20.07 19.66
CA ALA A 50 10.47 20.93 19.23
C ALA A 50 9.55 20.22 18.23
N THR A 51 10.12 19.50 17.26
CA THR A 51 9.35 18.70 16.31
C THR A 51 8.53 17.63 17.02
N ALA A 52 9.12 16.88 17.97
CA ALA A 52 8.37 15.86 18.71
C ALA A 52 7.18 16.45 19.49
N ALA A 53 7.38 17.58 20.16
CA ALA A 53 6.30 18.26 20.91
C ALA A 53 5.19 18.79 19.99
N ILE A 54 5.56 19.42 18.88
CA ILE A 54 4.62 19.94 17.88
C ILE A 54 3.87 18.78 17.20
N TYR A 55 4.57 17.68 16.89
CA TYR A 55 3.96 16.52 16.25
C TYR A 55 2.93 15.85 17.17
N GLN A 56 3.25 15.74 18.47
CA GLN A 56 2.33 15.25 19.49
C GLN A 56 1.10 16.17 19.62
N SER A 57 1.25 17.49 19.61
CA SER A 57 0.12 18.39 19.77
C SER A 57 -0.82 18.42 18.55
N MET A 58 -0.29 18.17 17.35
CA MET A 58 -1.09 18.17 16.11
C MET A 58 -1.78 16.82 15.85
N PHE A 59 -1.12 15.71 16.18
CA PHE A 59 -1.56 14.37 15.75
C PHE A 59 -1.73 13.37 16.89
N GLY A 60 -1.40 13.74 18.13
CA GLY A 60 -1.58 12.89 19.29
C GLY A 60 -3.05 12.52 19.51
N LEU A 61 -3.28 11.25 19.82
CA LEU A 61 -4.58 10.73 20.22
C LEU A 61 -4.82 10.92 21.71
N GLU A 62 -6.05 10.71 22.16
CA GLU A 62 -6.43 10.81 23.58
C GLU A 62 -5.66 9.84 24.48
N ASP A 63 -5.21 8.71 23.93
CA ASP A 63 -4.37 7.72 24.62
C ASP A 63 -2.88 8.13 24.71
N GLY A 64 -2.52 9.31 24.18
CA GLY A 64 -1.15 9.83 24.15
C GLY A 64 -0.29 9.27 23.01
N THR A 65 -0.80 8.32 22.22
CA THR A 65 -0.06 7.78 21.06
C THR A 65 -0.14 8.69 19.85
N VAL A 66 0.77 8.49 18.91
CA VAL A 66 0.74 9.17 17.61
C VAL A 66 0.50 8.16 16.49
N PRO A 67 -0.55 8.33 15.66
CA PRO A 67 -0.84 7.42 14.57
C PRO A 67 -0.01 7.79 13.33
N ALA A 68 0.60 6.78 12.70
CA ALA A 68 1.19 6.91 11.38
C ALA A 68 0.53 5.92 10.42
N THR A 69 0.13 6.42 9.25
CA THR A 69 -0.51 5.63 8.21
C THR A 69 0.50 5.31 7.12
N PHE A 70 0.69 4.03 6.87
CA PHE A 70 1.57 3.51 5.84
C PHE A 70 0.73 2.91 4.71
N GLN A 71 1.26 3.00 3.50
CA GLN A 71 0.66 2.42 2.31
C GLN A 71 1.70 1.56 1.62
N VAL A 72 1.36 0.31 1.36
CA VAL A 72 2.18 -0.60 0.58
C VAL A 72 1.48 -0.83 -0.74
N ILE A 73 2.18 -0.49 -1.82
CA ILE A 73 1.68 -0.60 -3.18
C ILE A 73 2.31 -1.85 -3.79
N TYR A 74 1.48 -2.82 -4.12
CA TYR A 74 1.89 -4.03 -4.81
C TYR A 74 1.69 -3.83 -6.31
N MET A 75 2.77 -3.99 -7.07
CA MET A 75 2.73 -3.94 -8.53
C MET A 75 3.18 -5.30 -9.05
N THR A 76 2.25 -5.99 -9.72
CA THR A 76 2.51 -7.28 -10.35
C THR A 76 2.37 -7.16 -11.86
N GLY A 77 3.24 -7.85 -12.57
CA GLY A 77 3.21 -7.88 -14.03
C GLY A 77 3.97 -9.09 -14.53
N TRP A 78 3.48 -9.68 -15.61
CA TRP A 78 4.03 -10.88 -16.20
C TRP A 78 4.79 -10.56 -17.47
N LYS A 79 5.88 -11.28 -17.73
CA LYS A 79 6.53 -11.25 -19.04
C LYS A 79 5.58 -11.88 -20.06
N GLU A 80 5.46 -11.26 -21.25
CA GLU A 80 4.72 -11.83 -22.38
C GLU A 80 5.12 -13.29 -22.62
N HIS A 81 4.12 -14.16 -22.77
CA HIS A 81 4.31 -15.55 -23.17
C HIS A 81 3.37 -15.92 -24.33
N PRO A 82 3.82 -16.64 -25.37
CA PRO A 82 2.98 -17.00 -26.52
C PRO A 82 1.69 -17.76 -26.15
N SER A 83 1.71 -18.57 -25.09
CA SER A 83 0.54 -19.32 -24.62
C SER A 83 -0.40 -18.53 -23.71
N GLN A 84 -0.13 -17.23 -23.50
CA GLN A 84 -0.89 -16.41 -22.59
C GLN A 84 -2.30 -16.14 -23.14
N GLN A 85 -3.30 -16.30 -22.26
CA GLN A 85 -4.70 -16.07 -22.60
C GLN A 85 -4.89 -14.62 -23.06
N LYS A 86 -5.40 -14.43 -24.28
CA LYS A 86 -5.78 -13.11 -24.79
C LYS A 86 -7.25 -12.84 -24.50
N ALA A 87 -7.58 -11.57 -24.24
CA ALA A 87 -8.97 -11.16 -24.11
C ALA A 87 -9.76 -11.54 -25.37
N LYS A 88 -10.89 -12.23 -25.19
CA LYS A 88 -11.76 -12.59 -26.31
C LYS A 88 -12.39 -11.34 -26.92
N ARG A 89 -12.75 -11.42 -28.21
CA ARG A 89 -13.44 -10.34 -28.91
C ARG A 89 -14.77 -10.02 -28.20
N ARG A 90 -15.07 -8.74 -27.99
CA ARG A 90 -16.37 -8.31 -27.46
C ARG A 90 -17.52 -8.89 -28.30
N GLY A 91 -18.53 -9.46 -27.64
CA GLY A 91 -19.67 -10.10 -28.31
C GLY A 91 -19.47 -11.56 -28.73
N SER A 92 -18.34 -12.19 -28.38
CA SER A 92 -18.07 -13.62 -28.66
C SER A 92 -18.65 -14.59 -27.61
N ALA A 93 -19.55 -14.12 -26.75
CA ALA A 93 -20.20 -14.97 -25.75
C ALA A 93 -21.17 -15.94 -26.45
N THR A 94 -20.99 -17.24 -26.22
CA THR A 94 -21.81 -18.31 -26.82
C THR A 94 -22.82 -18.90 -25.83
N LEU A 95 -22.74 -18.55 -24.55
CA LEU A 95 -23.59 -19.06 -23.48
C LEU A 95 -24.19 -17.89 -22.70
N SER A 96 -25.48 -18.00 -22.34
CA SER A 96 -26.13 -17.01 -21.46
C SER A 96 -25.91 -17.35 -19.99
N PHE A 97 -25.99 -16.35 -19.11
CA PHE A 97 -25.93 -16.58 -17.66
C PHE A 97 -27.08 -17.47 -17.16
N SER A 98 -28.25 -17.42 -17.81
CA SER A 98 -29.39 -18.30 -17.51
C SER A 98 -29.09 -19.76 -17.80
N ASP A 99 -28.30 -20.05 -18.83
CA ASP A 99 -27.89 -21.42 -19.16
C ASP A 99 -26.88 -21.96 -18.14
N LEU A 100 -25.95 -21.10 -17.68
CA LEU A 100 -25.01 -21.44 -16.59
C LEU A 100 -25.75 -21.72 -15.28
N GLN A 101 -26.78 -20.93 -14.95
CA GLN A 101 -27.57 -21.14 -13.74
C GLN A 101 -28.28 -22.51 -13.73
N LYS A 102 -28.80 -22.97 -14.87
CA LYS A 102 -29.41 -24.31 -14.99
C LYS A 102 -28.38 -25.44 -14.82
N GLN A 103 -27.14 -25.20 -15.24
CA GLN A 103 -26.07 -26.20 -15.18
C GLN A 103 -25.44 -26.33 -13.77
N PHE A 104 -25.35 -25.23 -13.01
CA PHE A 104 -24.72 -25.22 -11.68
C PHE A 104 -25.72 -25.15 -10.52
N GLY A 105 -26.96 -24.72 -10.76
CA GLY A 105 -28.02 -24.64 -9.75
C GLY A 105 -28.71 -25.97 -9.43
N SER A 106 -28.43 -27.03 -10.21
CA SER A 106 -29.00 -28.36 -10.02
C SER A 106 -28.17 -29.28 -9.10
N SER A 107 -27.14 -28.76 -8.42
CA SER A 107 -26.25 -29.54 -7.52
C SER A 107 -26.39 -29.17 -6.03
N GLN A 108 -27.62 -28.88 -5.58
CA GLN A 108 -27.98 -28.83 -4.16
C GLN A 108 -29.27 -29.63 -3.98
N ASN A 109 -29.09 -30.93 -3.71
CA ASN A 109 -30.01 -31.80 -2.97
C ASN A 109 -29.15 -32.61 -2.00
#